data_AF-V4XLH9-F1
#
_entry.id   AF-V4XLH9-F1
#
_cell.length_a   1.000
_cell.length_b   1.000
_cell.length_c   1.000
_cell.angle_alpha   90.00
_cell.angle_beta   90.00
_cell.angle_gamma   90.00
#
_symmetry.space_group_name_H-M   'P 1'
#
loop_
_entity.id
_entity.type
_entity.pdbx_description
1 polymer ?
#
loop_
_entity_poly.entity_id
_entity_poly.type
_entity_poly.pdbx_seq_one_letter_code
_entity_poly.pdbx_strand_id
1 'polypeptide(L)' 'MVSETTIATLTALSVTASLPCFLYGAWIMIQTETVTWDVLIYHLKFIAVGLTLTTVPMVTWMMPRLFDQLGGLSALH' A
#
# COMPACT_ATOMS: atom_id res chain seq x y z
N MET A 1 -24.69 -2.57 -7.39
CA MET A 1 -23.29 -3.04 -7.44
C MET A 1 -22.41 -1.87 -7.84
N VAL A 2 -21.29 -1.65 -7.16
CA VAL A 2 -20.28 -0.67 -7.63
C VAL A 2 -19.65 -1.23 -8.91
N SER A 3 -19.40 -0.38 -9.91
CA SER A 3 -18.84 -0.86 -11.18
C SER A 3 -17.35 -1.22 -11.04
N GLU A 4 -16.90 -2.23 -11.77
CA GLU A 4 -15.47 -2.61 -11.86
C GLU A 4 -14.59 -1.42 -12.26
N THR A 5 -15.09 -0.58 -13.18
CA THR A 5 -14.41 0.65 -13.59
C THR A 5 -14.23 1.61 -12.42
N THR A 6 -15.24 1.78 -11.57
CA THR A 6 -15.13 2.63 -10.37
C THR A 6 -14.03 2.12 -9.43
N ILE A 7 -13.98 0.82 -9.18
CA ILE A 7 -12.96 0.21 -8.30
C ILE A 7 -11.57 0.37 -8.90
N ALA A 8 -11.42 0.14 -10.20
CA ALA A 8 -10.17 0.32 -10.93
C ALA A 8 -9.67 1.78 -10.86
N THR A 9 -10.56 2.75 -11.09
CA THR A 9 -10.21 4.18 -11.01
C THR A 9 -9.79 4.56 -9.59
N LEU A 10 -10.54 4.14 -8.56
CA LEU A 10 -10.17 4.41 -7.16
C LEU A 10 -8.82 3.80 -6.80
N THR A 11 -8.55 2.58 -7.27
CA THR A 11 -7.27 1.89 -7.03
C THR A 11 -6.12 2.63 -7.71
N ALA A 12 -6.30 3.03 -8.98
CA ALA A 12 -5.31 3.80 -9.72
C ALA A 12 -5.01 5.13 -9.00
N LEU A 13 -6.04 5.86 -8.58
CA LEU A 13 -5.89 7.10 -7.82
C LEU A 13 -5.16 6.87 -6.49
N SER A 14 -5.48 5.79 -5.76
CA SER A 14 -4.82 5.45 -4.50
C SER A 14 -3.31 5.20 -4.68
N VAL A 15 -2.95 4.43 -5.72
CA VAL A 15 -1.54 4.15 -6.05
C VAL A 15 -0.83 5.43 -6.49
N THR A 16 -1.45 6.25 -7.35
CA THR A 16 -0.87 7.54 -7.75
C THR A 16 -0.68 8.47 -6.55
N ALA A 17 -1.66 8.53 -5.63
CA ALA A 17 -1.58 9.34 -4.43
C ALA A 17 -0.50 8.87 -3.43
N SER A 18 -0.11 7.59 -3.47
CA SER A 18 1.00 7.07 -2.62
C SER A 18 2.38 7.55 -3.04
N LEU A 19 2.57 7.90 -4.32
CA LEU A 19 3.86 8.30 -4.87
C LEU A 19 4.51 9.49 -4.12
N PRO A 20 3.83 10.63 -3.88
CA PRO A 20 4.42 11.74 -3.15
C PRO A 20 4.83 11.35 -1.71
N CYS A 21 4.11 10.43 -1.06
CA CYS A 21 4.48 9.95 0.28
C CYS A 21 5.84 9.22 0.26
N PHE A 22 6.07 8.36 -0.73
CA PHE A 22 7.35 7.66 -0.88
C PHE A 22 8.49 8.59 -1.27
N LEU A 23 8.25 9.54 -2.19
CA LEU A 23 9.26 10.52 -2.59
C LEU A 23 9.66 11.42 -1.42
N TYR A 24 8.69 11.93 -0.65
CA TYR A 24 8.98 12.76 0.52
C TYR A 24 9.68 11.97 1.63
N GLY A 25 9.22 10.74 1.90
CA GLY A 25 9.90 9.84 2.82
C GLY A 25 11.36 9.59 2.44
N ALA A 26 11.65 9.32 1.16
CA ALA A 26 13.01 9.11 0.67
C ALA A 26 13.86 10.39 0.75
N TRP A 27 13.28 11.54 0.42
CA TRP A 27 13.96 12.83 0.48
C TRP A 27 14.47 13.15 1.90
N ILE A 28 13.68 12.89 2.94
CA ILE A 28 14.10 13.06 4.35
C ILE A 28 15.38 12.26 4.64
N MET A 29 15.44 11.01 4.18
CA MET A 29 16.58 10.12 4.45
C MET A 29 17.83 10.53 3.68
N ILE A 30 17.67 10.97 2.44
CA ILE A 30 18.81 11.40 1.59
C ILE A 30 19.42 12.71 2.10
N GLN A 31 18.59 13.63 2.60
CA GLN A 31 19.06 14.94 3.06
C GLN A 31 19.60 14.93 4.50
N THR A 32 19.51 13.81 5.20
CA THR A 32 19.94 13.71 6.60
C THR A 32 21.29 12.98 6.69
N GLU A 33 22.32 13.66 7.19
CA GLU A 33 23.65 13.05 7.38
C GLU A 33 23.67 11.96 8.47
N THR A 34 22.94 12.19 9.58
CA THR A 34 22.85 11.25 10.71
C THR A 34 21.39 10.88 11.00
N VAL A 35 21.04 9.62 10.76
CA VAL A 35 19.67 9.13 10.97
C VAL A 35 19.47 8.83 12.46
N THR A 36 18.91 9.79 13.19
CA THR A 36 18.45 9.57 14.56
C THR A 36 17.12 8.83 14.59
N TRP A 37 16.74 8.32 15.76
CA TRP A 37 15.44 7.68 15.95
C TRP A 37 14.27 8.60 15.56
N ASP A 38 14.34 9.88 15.91
CA ASP A 38 13.30 10.86 15.58
C ASP A 38 13.16 11.04 14.06
N VAL A 39 14.27 11.07 13.32
CA VAL A 39 14.26 11.13 11.85
C VAL A 39 13.67 9.86 11.27
N LEU A 40 14.03 8.69 11.79
CA LEU A 40 13.46 7.41 11.36
C LEU A 40 11.96 7.37 11.56
N ILE A 41 11.48 7.74 12.74
CA ILE A 41 10.04 7.79 13.03
C ILE A 41 9.33 8.80 12.13
N TYR A 42 9.94 9.95 11.86
CA TYR A 42 9.37 10.94 10.94
C TYR A 42 9.25 10.39 9.51
N HIS A 43 10.28 9.73 8.99
CA HIS A 43 10.24 9.03 7.70
C HIS A 43 9.14 7.95 7.65
N LEU A 44 9.07 7.11 8.68
CA LEU A 44 8.13 6.00 8.75
C LEU A 44 6.67 6.47 8.72
N LYS A 45 6.35 7.67 9.22
CA LYS A 45 5.00 8.24 9.11
C LYS A 45 4.57 8.39 7.64
N PHE A 46 5.45 8.83 6.75
CA PHE A 46 5.12 8.98 5.33
C PHE A 46 5.08 7.64 4.61
N ILE A 47 6.04 6.75 4.89
CA ILE A 47 6.05 5.41 4.31
C ILE A 47 4.80 4.62 4.71
N ALA A 48 4.38 4.70 5.98
CA ALA A 48 3.18 4.03 6.46
C ALA A 48 1.91 4.49 5.70
N VAL A 49 1.78 5.79 5.44
CA VAL A 49 0.65 6.31 4.64
C VAL A 49 0.71 5.79 3.20
N GLY A 50 1.87 5.86 2.55
CA GLY A 50 2.06 5.33 1.19
C GLY A 50 1.75 3.84 1.10
N LEU A 51 2.24 3.05 2.06
CA LEU A 51 1.97 1.61 2.16
C LEU A 51 0.49 1.32 2.41
N THR A 52 -0.19 2.12 3.22
CA THR A 52 -1.63 1.95 3.47
C THR A 52 -2.42 2.15 2.18
N LEU A 53 -2.09 3.20 1.41
CA LEU A 53 -2.74 3.50 0.14
C LEU A 53 -2.55 2.42 -0.94
N THR A 54 -1.46 1.64 -0.90
CA THR A 54 -1.23 0.54 -1.86
C THR A 54 -1.74 -0.80 -1.34
N THR A 55 -1.55 -1.07 -0.05
CA THR A 55 -1.83 -2.38 0.57
C THR A 55 -3.30 -2.56 0.87
N VAL A 56 -4.01 -1.53 1.35
CA VAL A 56 -5.43 -1.67 1.69
C VAL A 56 -6.28 -2.03 0.47
N PRO A 57 -6.15 -1.36 -0.70
CA PRO A 57 -6.89 -1.78 -1.90
C PRO A 57 -6.56 -3.21 -2.32
N MET A 58 -5.27 -3.57 -2.31
CA MET A 58 -4.81 -4.91 -2.67
C MET A 58 -5.40 -5.99 -1.74
N VAL A 59 -5.28 -5.81 -0.42
CA VAL A 59 -5.79 -6.77 0.57
C VAL A 59 -7.30 -6.86 0.50
N THR A 60 -8.01 -5.73 0.37
CA THR A 60 -9.47 -5.73 0.24
C THR A 60 -9.93 -6.54 -0.97
N TRP A 61 -9.16 -6.51 -2.06
CA TRP A 61 -9.46 -7.26 -3.28
C TRP A 61 -9.04 -8.73 -3.24
N MET A 62 -7.89 -9.04 -2.63
CA MET A 62 -7.31 -10.38 -2.62
C MET A 62 -7.79 -11.24 -1.46
N MET A 63 -8.10 -10.66 -0.30
CA MET A 63 -8.44 -11.40 0.91
C MET A 63 -9.65 -12.34 0.74
N PRO A 64 -10.78 -11.92 0.12
CA PRO A 64 -11.91 -12.83 -0.08
C PRO A 64 -11.54 -14.03 -0.95
N ARG A 65 -10.80 -13.78 -2.03
CA ARG A 65 -10.37 -14.79 -3.00
C ARG A 65 -9.41 -15.80 -2.39
N LEU A 66 -8.58 -15.35 -1.45
CA LEU A 66 -7.66 -16.21 -0.71
C LEU A 66 -8.43 -17.23 0.14
N PHE A 67 -9.53 -16.83 0.79
CA PHE A 67 -10.38 -17.78 1.53
C PHE A 67 -11.10 -18.77 0.61
N ASP A 68 -11.54 -18.33 -0.57
CA ASP A 68 -12.12 -19.23 -1.58
C ASP A 68 -11.08 -20.27 -2.07
N GLN A 69 -9.82 -19.86 -2.24
CA GLN A 69 -8.72 -20.75 -2.63
C GLN A 69 -8.34 -21.76 -1.55
N LEU A 70 -8.42 -21.38 -0.26
CA LEU A 70 -8.09 -22.26 0.86
C LEU A 70 -9.19 -23.29 1.17
N GLY A 71 -10.46 -23.00 0.84
CA GLY A 71 -11.60 -23.88 1.09
C GLY A 71 -11.93 -24.87 -0.04
N GLY A 72 -11.40 -24.67 -1.25
CA GLY A 72 -11.68 -25.50 -2.42
C GLY A 72 -10.63 -26.58 -2.70
N LEU A 73 -11.01 -27.60 -3.49
CA LEU A 73 -10.12 -28.62 -4.08
C LEU A 73 -8.91 -28.04 -4.87
N SER A 74 -8.80 -26.71 -5.00
CA SER A 74 -7.65 -26.01 -5.59
C SER A 74 -6.35 -26.18 -4.79
N ALA A 75 -6.41 -26.57 -3.51
CA ALA A 75 -5.22 -26.91 -2.72
C ALA A 75 -4.64 -28.32 -3.03
N LEU A 76 -5.37 -29.12 -3.81
CA LEU A 76 -5.01 -30.52 -4.14
C LEU A 76 -4.50 -30.71 -5.59
N HIS A 77 -4.37 -29.64 -6.38
CA HIS A 77 -3.80 -29.66 -7.73
C HIS A 77 -2.43 -28.98 -7.73
#